data_AF-A0A3N1G8I1-F1
#
_entry.id   AF-A0A3N1G8I1-F1
#
_cell.length_a   1.000
_cell.length_b   1.000
_cell.length_c   1.000
_cell.angle_alpha   90.00
_cell.angle_beta   90.00
_cell.angle_gamma   90.00
#
_symmetry.space_group_name_H-M   'P 1'
#
loop_
_entity.id
_entity.type
_entity.pdbx_description
1 polymer ?
#
loop_
_entity_poly.entity_id
_entity_poly.type
_entity_poly.pdbx_seq_one_letter_code
_entity_poly.pdbx_strand_id
1 'polypeptide(L)'
;MIIELPSMVAGRALADALVDRLDGDLAGAVVVLDCRHLVTGSPSFAARVVARVLGGGAAELRVDAAPAAFVADLRDAAGRLGAADRLVVRQAAAA
;
A
#
# COMPACT_ATOMS: atom_id res chain seq x y z
N MET A 1 -12.10 -0.78 -2.75
CA MET A 1 -11.39 -1.63 -3.72
C MET A 1 -10.32 -2.42 -2.99
N ILE A 2 -10.12 -3.70 -3.31
CA ILE A 2 -9.11 -4.56 -2.66
C ILE A 2 -8.03 -4.91 -3.68
N ILE A 3 -6.78 -4.73 -3.31
CA ILE A 3 -5.58 -5.10 -4.08
C ILE A 3 -4.89 -6.21 -3.30
N GLU A 4 -4.81 -7.39 -3.90
CA GLU A 4 -4.09 -8.53 -3.31
C GLU A 4 -2.65 -8.55 -3.82
N LEU A 5 -1.69 -8.67 -2.90
CA LEU A 5 -0.29 -8.83 -3.25
C LEU A 5 0.06 -10.32 -3.35
N PRO A 6 0.39 -10.84 -4.55
CA PRO A 6 0.80 -12.23 -4.69
C PRO A 6 2.14 -12.48 -3.97
N SER A 7 2.32 -13.72 -3.53
CA SER A 7 3.50 -14.26 -2.83
C SER A 7 4.76 -14.26 -3.69
N MET A 8 5.32 -13.09 -3.99
CA MET A 8 6.68 -12.92 -4.52
C MET A 8 7.23 -11.57 -4.06
N VAL A 9 8.56 -11.47 -3.96
CA VAL A 9 9.29 -10.22 -3.68
C VAL A 9 8.67 -9.08 -4.50
N ALA A 10 7.98 -8.16 -3.82
CA ALA A 10 7.28 -7.07 -4.49
C ALA A 10 8.30 -6.00 -4.93
N GLY A 11 8.90 -6.22 -6.09
CA GLY A 11 9.80 -5.29 -6.75
C GLY A 11 9.08 -4.16 -7.47
N ARG A 12 9.85 -3.22 -8.03
CA ARG A 12 9.33 -2.05 -8.75
C ARG A 12 8.33 -2.43 -9.84
N ALA A 13 8.63 -3.43 -10.68
CA ALA A 13 7.75 -3.86 -11.76
C ALA A 13 6.38 -4.38 -11.28
N LEU A 14 6.31 -5.03 -10.11
CA LEU A 14 5.02 -5.42 -9.52
C LEU A 14 4.23 -4.21 -9.03
N ALA A 15 4.92 -3.19 -8.50
CA ALA A 15 4.28 -1.89 -8.22
C ALA A 15 3.68 -1.27 -9.46
N ASP A 16 4.40 -1.24 -10.59
CA ASP A 16 3.87 -0.70 -11.85
C ASP A 16 2.61 -1.46 -12.25
N ALA A 17 2.71 -2.79 -12.35
CA ALA A 17 1.59 -3.61 -12.78
C ALA A 17 0.36 -3.51 -11.85
N LEU A 18 0.56 -3.35 -10.54
CA LEU A 18 -0.56 -3.17 -9.60
C LEU A 18 -1.14 -1.75 -9.68
N VAL A 19 -0.30 -0.74 -9.82
CA VAL A 19 -0.68 0.67 -9.96
C VAL A 19 -1.41 0.92 -11.28
N ASP A 20 -0.95 0.31 -12.37
CA ASP A 20 -1.55 0.40 -13.69
C ASP A 20 -2.94 -0.26 -13.71
N ARG A 21 -3.18 -1.26 -12.85
CA ARG A 21 -4.51 -1.86 -12.68
C ARG A 21 -5.47 -1.02 -11.84
N LEU A 22 -4.99 0.04 -11.18
CA LEU A 22 -5.83 1.03 -10.51
C LEU A 22 -6.36 2.00 -11.57
N ASP A 23 -7.16 1.51 -12.51
CA ASP A 23 -7.86 2.36 -13.46
C ASP A 23 -9.00 3.11 -12.76
N GLY A 24 -9.12 4.42 -13.03
CA GLY A 24 -10.22 5.26 -12.55
C GLY A 24 -9.85 6.32 -11.50
N ASP A 25 -10.84 7.15 -11.18
CA ASP A 25 -10.75 8.17 -10.14
C ASP A 25 -10.78 7.49 -8.76
N LEU A 26 -9.72 7.69 -7.98
CA LEU A 26 -9.61 7.17 -6.62
C LEU A 26 -10.20 8.15 -5.60
N ALA A 27 -10.71 9.32 -6.02
CA ALA A 27 -11.29 10.32 -5.15
C ALA A 27 -12.37 9.71 -4.23
N GLY A 28 -12.15 9.83 -2.92
CA GLY A 28 -13.08 9.32 -1.92
C GLY A 28 -13.06 7.80 -1.71
N ALA A 29 -12.25 7.06 -2.48
CA ALA A 29 -12.19 5.61 -2.37
C ALA A 29 -11.39 5.15 -1.14
N VAL A 30 -11.82 4.02 -0.58
CA VAL A 30 -11.01 3.23 0.36
C VAL A 30 -10.33 2.10 -0.42
N VAL A 31 -9.00 2.10 -0.39
CA VAL A 31 -8.17 1.09 -1.04
C VAL A 31 -7.57 0.19 0.03
N VAL A 32 -7.81 -1.11 -0.08
CA VAL A 32 -7.26 -2.12 0.82
C VAL A 32 -6.11 -2.83 0.12
N LEU A 33 -4.95 -2.84 0.75
CA LEU A 33 -3.77 -3.59 0.34
C LEU A 33 -3.64 -4.80 1.25
N ASP A 34 -3.94 -5.97 0.70
CA ASP A 34 -3.81 -7.24 1.41
C ASP A 34 -2.39 -7.79 1.25
N CYS A 35 -1.64 -7.77 2.34
CA CYS A 35 -0.25 -8.21 2.40
C CYS A 35 -0.08 -9.59 3.07
N ARG A 36 -1.15 -10.38 3.24
CA ARG A 36 -1.09 -11.70 3.92
C ARG A 36 -0.04 -12.65 3.33
N HIS A 37 0.28 -12.49 2.05
CA HIS A 37 1.25 -13.30 1.32
C HIS A 37 2.57 -12.56 1.02
N LEU A 38 2.72 -11.32 1.49
CA LEU A 38 3.90 -10.51 1.25
C LEU A 38 5.05 -10.93 2.19
N VAL A 39 6.12 -11.49 1.61
CA VAL A 39 7.32 -11.86 2.38
C VAL A 39 8.20 -10.64 2.64
N THR A 40 8.47 -9.85 1.61
CA THR A 40 9.24 -8.59 1.70
C THR A 40 8.70 -7.61 0.66
N GLY A 41 8.67 -6.32 1.00
CA GLY A 41 8.37 -5.23 0.08
C GLY A 41 9.50 -4.20 0.14
N SER A 42 9.86 -3.61 -1.01
CA SER A 42 10.92 -2.60 -1.04
C SER A 42 10.40 -1.22 -0.62
N PRO A 43 11.28 -0.32 -0.14
CA PRO A 43 10.91 1.07 0.14
C PRO A 43 10.37 1.80 -1.09
N SER A 44 10.90 1.48 -2.28
CA SER A 44 10.44 2.06 -3.55
C SER A 44 9.05 1.56 -3.95
N PHE A 45 8.71 0.31 -3.62
CA PHE A 45 7.37 -0.23 -3.80
C PHE A 45 6.37 0.50 -2.87
N ALA A 46 6.69 0.64 -1.58
CA ALA A 46 5.86 1.38 -0.62
C ALA A 46 5.59 2.82 -1.07
N ALA A 47 6.65 3.54 -1.47
CA ALA A 47 6.54 4.92 -1.92
C ALA A 47 5.61 5.09 -3.11
N ARG A 48 5.64 4.15 -4.05
CA ARG A 48 4.79 4.21 -5.24
C ARG A 48 3.34 3.87 -4.98
N VAL A 49 3.06 2.87 -4.13
CA VAL A 49 1.69 2.57 -3.72
C VAL A 49 1.07 3.80 -3.05
N VAL A 50 1.79 4.41 -2.11
CA VAL A 50 1.33 5.63 -1.44
C VAL A 50 1.10 6.77 -2.42
N ALA A 51 2.06 7.06 -3.29
CA ALA A 51 1.96 8.14 -4.26
C ALA A 51 0.76 7.94 -5.22
N ARG A 52 0.53 6.71 -5.68
CA ARG A 52 -0.59 6.43 -6.57
C ARG A 52 -1.94 6.49 -5.87
N VAL A 53 -2.04 5.87 -4.70
CA VAL A 53 -3.32 5.72 -3.98
C VAL A 53 -3.69 7.01 -3.27
N LEU A 54 -2.87 7.44 -2.32
CA LEU A 54 -3.16 8.63 -1.51
C LEU A 54 -2.93 9.92 -2.28
N GLY A 55 -1.92 9.95 -3.17
CA GLY A 55 -1.71 11.08 -4.08
C GLY A 55 -2.74 11.14 -5.21
N GLY A 56 -3.36 10.01 -5.55
CA GLY A 56 -4.47 9.93 -6.50
C GLY A 56 -5.85 10.29 -5.92
N GLY A 57 -5.93 10.73 -4.66
CA GLY A 57 -7.18 11.21 -4.06
C GLY A 57 -7.94 10.19 -3.21
N ALA A 58 -7.39 8.98 -2.98
CA ALA A 58 -8.01 8.03 -2.07
C ALA A 58 -8.23 8.64 -0.68
N ALA A 59 -9.40 8.38 -0.11
CA ALA A 59 -9.74 8.78 1.25
C ALA A 59 -8.92 7.99 2.27
N GLU A 60 -8.65 6.72 1.99
CA GLU A 60 -7.92 5.83 2.89
C GLU A 60 -7.13 4.78 2.11
N LEU A 61 -5.90 4.53 2.53
CA LEU A 61 -5.12 3.34 2.21
C LEU A 61 -5.09 2.45 3.45
N ARG A 62 -5.80 1.33 3.40
CA ARG A 62 -5.80 0.31 4.44
C ARG A 62 -4.80 -0.78 4.09
N VAL A 63 -3.97 -1.18 5.04
CA VAL A 63 -2.92 -2.18 4.84
C VAL A 63 -3.13 -3.30 5.85
N ASP A 64 -3.41 -4.50 5.35
CA ASP A 64 -3.75 -5.66 6.15
C ASP A 64 -2.59 -6.66 6.15
N ALA A 65 -2.20 -7.15 7.33
CA ALA A 65 -1.21 -8.23 7.53
C ALA A 65 0.18 -7.99 6.89
N ALA A 66 0.64 -6.73 6.82
CA ALA A 66 1.95 -6.39 6.27
C ALA A 66 3.12 -6.61 7.24
N PRO A 67 4.31 -7.02 6.74
CA PRO A 67 5.54 -7.05 7.53
C PRO A 67 5.90 -5.68 8.13
N ALA A 68 6.44 -5.67 9.35
CA ALA A 68 6.72 -4.43 10.08
C ALA A 68 7.67 -3.47 9.33
N ALA A 69 8.69 -4.00 8.65
CA ALA A 69 9.60 -3.20 7.83
C ALA A 69 8.87 -2.50 6.68
N PHE A 70 7.97 -3.20 6.01
CA PHE A 70 7.17 -2.64 4.92
C PHE A 70 6.17 -1.58 5.42
N VAL A 71 5.59 -1.80 6.61
CA VAL A 71 4.74 -0.80 7.28
C VAL A 71 5.53 0.48 7.59
N ALA A 72 6.78 0.38 8.03
CA ALA A 72 7.64 1.55 8.27
C ALA A 72 7.86 2.33 6.97
N ASP A 73 8.20 1.64 5.87
CA ASP A 73 8.37 2.29 4.56
C ASP A 73 7.10 3.00 4.06
N LEU A 74 5.92 2.38 4.26
CA LEU A 74 4.63 2.96 3.92
C LEU A 74 4.32 4.22 4.75
N ARG A 75 4.60 4.19 6.06
CA ARG A 75 4.41 5.34 6.95
C ARG A 75 5.33 6.48 6.57
N ASP A 76 6.59 6.20 6.29
CA ASP A 76 7.56 7.20 5.87
C ASP A 76 7.15 7.85 4.54
N ALA A 77 6.67 7.04 3.58
CA ALA A 77 6.15 7.55 2.32
C ALA A 77 4.89 8.41 2.51
N ALA A 78 3.92 7.97 3.33
CA ALA A 78 2.70 8.72 3.60
C ALA A 78 2.99 10.02 4.35
N GLY A 79 3.95 10.01 5.27
CA GLY A 79 4.44 11.20 5.97
C GLY A 79 5.04 12.22 5.03
N ARG A 80 5.92 11.80 4.10
CA ARG A 80 6.49 12.69 3.06
C ARG A 80 5.42 13.31 2.15
N LEU A 81 4.30 12.62 1.95
CA LEU A 81 3.18 13.09 1.14
C LEU A 81 2.19 13.97 1.95
N GLY A 82 2.35 14.06 3.29
CA GLY A 82 1.38 14.74 4.15
C GLY A 82 0.02 14.01 4.26
N ALA A 83 0.02 12.69 4.08
CA ALA A 83 -1.17 11.84 4.03
C ALA A 83 -1.14 10.70 5.06
N ALA A 84 -0.34 10.85 6.12
CA ALA A 84 -0.15 9.81 7.14
C ALA A 84 -1.45 9.48 7.90
N ASP A 85 -2.34 10.45 8.05
CA ASP A 85 -3.69 10.33 8.62
C ASP A 85 -4.62 9.43 7.80
N ARG A 86 -4.35 9.29 6.50
CA ARG A 86 -5.11 8.43 5.57
C ARG A 86 -4.54 7.02 5.44
N LEU A 87 -3.45 6.69 6.13
CA LEU A 87 -2.86 5.35 6.16
C LEU A 87 -3.33 4.59 7.40
N VAL A 88 -4.11 3.52 7.20
CA VAL A 88 -4.61 2.65 8.27
C VAL A 88 -3.92 1.29 8.17
N VAL A 89 -3.25 0.87 9.25
CA VAL A 89 -2.55 -0.43 9.30
C VAL A 89 -3.30 -1.37 10.24
N ARG A 90 -3.71 -2.53 9.74
CA ARG A 90 -4.28 -3.61 10.53
C ARG A 90 -3.30 -4.77 10.53
N GLN A 91 -2.69 -5.02 11.67
CA GLN A 91 -1.89 -6.24 11.84
C GLN A 91 -2.83 -7.43 12.03
N ALA A 92 -2.47 -8.57 11.48
CA ALA A 92 -3.05 -9.83 11.92
C ALA A 92 -2.65 -10.04 13.39
N ALA A 93 -3.60 -10.38 14.25
CA ALA A 93 -3.28 -10.84 15.59
C ALA A 93 -2.32 -12.03 15.46
N ALA A 94 -1.17 -11.97 16.14
CA ALA A 94 -0.29 -13.12 16.23
C ALA A 94 -1.10 -14.28 16.85
N ALA A 95 -1.33 -15.32 16.05
CA ALA A 95 -1.95 -16.56 16.49
C ALA A 95 -0.89 -17.44 17.17
#